data_AF-A0A378TNM6-F1
#
_entry.id   AF-A0A378TNM6-F1
#
_cell.length_a   1.000
_cell.length_b   1.000
_cell.length_c   1.000
_cell.angle_alpha   90.00
_cell.angle_beta   90.00
_cell.angle_gamma   90.00
#
_symmetry.space_group_name_H-M   'P 1'
#
loop_
_entity.id
_entity.type
_entity.pdbx_description
1 polymer ?
#
loop_
_entity_poly.entity_id
_entity_poly.type
_entity_poly.pdbx_seq_one_letter_code
_entity_poly.pdbx_strand_id
1 'polypeptide(L)'
;MSPEEPEWETVSSEFTIRLRDGGVVVIADIKDLVELGEGTAARNAVYRRDGMEIAWEVRDRVPLCTSVVLRADDSGLRTKDLHAIRLDDVREIVYEAVGIGVSNSDGDEFELTPAETRKAVNHAASRRTMTDERLRRVADIHRKAPEGRRTAAVRAAFNVHERTAPRYIAKAKDEGYLRG
;
A
#
# COMPACT_ATOMS: atom_id res chain seq x y z
N MET A 1 24.31 -30.98 36.05
CA MET A 1 23.33 -29.89 36.17
C MET A 1 23.82 -28.76 35.29
N SER A 2 23.37 -28.71 34.05
CA SER A 2 23.59 -27.55 33.19
C SER A 2 22.57 -26.48 33.57
N PRO A 3 22.96 -25.20 33.68
CA PRO A 3 22.01 -24.12 33.89
C PRO A 3 21.17 -23.98 32.61
N GLU A 4 19.84 -24.05 32.76
CA GLU A 4 18.90 -23.71 31.70
C GLU A 4 19.13 -22.25 31.30
N GLU A 5 19.46 -22.02 30.02
CA GLU A 5 19.55 -20.66 29.48
C GLU A 5 18.16 -20.04 29.45
N PRO A 6 18.00 -18.77 29.86
CA PRO A 6 16.70 -18.11 29.85
C PRO A 6 16.20 -17.96 28.42
N GLU A 7 15.02 -18.53 28.18
CA GLU A 7 14.25 -18.39 26.94
C GLU A 7 13.76 -16.93 26.86
N TRP A 8 14.45 -16.10 26.07
CA TRP A 8 14.06 -14.71 25.88
C TRP A 8 12.79 -14.63 25.04
N GLU A 9 11.65 -14.40 25.70
CA GLU A 9 10.38 -14.13 25.03
C GLU A 9 10.45 -12.72 24.40
N THR A 10 10.38 -12.65 23.07
CA THR A 10 10.38 -11.38 22.35
C THR A 10 9.04 -10.71 22.58
N VAL A 11 8.99 -9.74 23.50
CA VAL A 11 7.80 -8.91 23.72
C VAL A 11 7.62 -8.02 22.48
N SER A 12 6.60 -8.32 21.67
CA SER A 12 6.14 -7.41 20.61
C SER A 12 5.81 -6.07 21.25
N SER A 13 6.64 -5.06 20.97
CA SER A 13 6.41 -3.71 21.45
C SER A 13 5.43 -3.02 20.52
N GLU A 14 4.13 -3.20 20.77
CA GLU A 14 3.10 -2.41 20.11
C GLU A 14 3.30 -0.93 20.44
N PHE A 15 3.38 -0.09 19.40
CA PHE A 15 3.50 1.35 19.54
C PHE A 15 2.16 2.01 19.22
N THR A 16 1.72 2.95 20.06
CA THR A 16 0.38 3.55 19.97
C THR A 16 0.46 5.07 19.84
N ILE A 17 -0.21 5.61 18.83
CA ILE A 17 -0.28 7.05 18.52
C ILE A 17 -1.73 7.50 18.68
N ARG A 18 -1.96 8.47 19.58
CA ARG A 18 -3.28 9.10 19.74
C ARG A 18 -3.42 10.27 18.79
N LEU A 19 -4.56 10.33 18.11
CA LEU A 19 -4.84 11.33 17.09
C LEU A 19 -5.79 12.42 17.62
N ARG A 20 -5.79 13.56 16.93
CA ARG A 20 -6.62 14.72 17.30
C ARG A 20 -8.12 14.47 17.13
N ASP A 21 -8.49 13.53 16.26
CA ASP A 21 -9.87 13.17 15.99
C ASP A 21 -10.44 12.16 17.02
N GLY A 22 -9.66 11.83 18.05
CA GLY A 22 -10.00 10.82 19.06
C GLY A 22 -9.65 9.39 18.64
N GLY A 23 -9.20 9.19 17.40
CA GLY A 23 -8.71 7.90 16.92
C GLY A 23 -7.34 7.53 17.47
N VAL A 24 -6.97 6.26 17.27
CA VAL A 24 -5.70 5.71 17.71
C VAL A 24 -5.11 4.88 16.58
N VAL A 25 -3.82 5.08 16.27
CA VAL A 25 -3.06 4.21 15.38
C VAL A 25 -2.15 3.31 16.20
N VAL A 26 -2.23 2.00 15.97
CA VAL A 26 -1.39 0.99 16.61
C VAL A 26 -0.47 0.39 15.56
N ILE A 27 0.83 0.40 15.84
CA ILE A 27 1.88 -0.19 15.00
C ILE A 27 2.38 -1.45 15.71
N ALA A 28 2.29 -2.60 15.05
CA ALA A 28 2.61 -3.89 15.66
C ALA A 28 4.11 -4.04 15.97
N ASP A 29 4.96 -3.57 15.05
CA ASP A 29 6.40 -3.53 15.22
C ASP A 29 6.96 -2.30 14.48
N ILE A 30 7.53 -1.35 15.21
CA ILE A 30 8.11 -0.13 14.63
C ILE A 30 9.43 -0.40 13.90
N LYS A 31 10.03 -1.59 14.08
CA LYS A 31 11.27 -2.01 13.41
C LYS A 31 11.02 -2.73 12.09
N ASP A 32 9.82 -3.27 11.85
CA ASP A 32 9.44 -3.87 10.57
C ASP A 32 9.05 -2.78 9.56
N LEU A 33 10.07 -2.03 9.13
CA LEU A 33 9.95 -1.00 8.12
C LEU A 33 10.04 -1.61 6.72
N VAL A 34 9.16 -1.17 5.84
CA VAL A 34 9.11 -1.59 4.45
C VAL A 34 8.99 -0.41 3.52
N GLU A 35 9.42 -0.61 2.29
CA GLU A 35 9.26 0.39 1.24
C GLU A 35 7.78 0.71 1.00
N LEU A 36 7.45 2.00 0.96
CA LEU A 36 6.14 2.56 0.64
C LEU A 36 6.33 3.69 -0.36
N GLY A 37 6.02 3.42 -1.63
CA GLY A 37 6.32 4.36 -2.71
C GLY A 37 7.83 4.60 -2.90
N GLU A 38 8.32 5.74 -2.44
CA GLU A 38 9.73 6.18 -2.48
C GLU A 38 10.35 6.31 -1.07
N GLY A 39 9.56 6.09 -0.02
CA GLY A 39 10.02 6.11 1.37
C GLY A 39 9.86 4.77 2.05
N THR A 40 9.96 4.77 3.37
CA THR A 40 9.76 3.61 4.23
C THR A 40 8.75 3.93 5.33
N ALA A 41 7.94 2.94 5.70
CA ALA A 41 6.97 3.03 6.77
C ALA A 41 6.82 1.67 7.46
N ALA A 42 6.23 1.65 8.66
CA ALA A 42 5.91 0.39 9.32
C ALA A 42 4.98 -0.47 8.43
N ARG A 43 5.27 -1.76 8.33
CA ARG A 43 4.50 -2.69 7.47
C ARG A 43 3.05 -2.74 7.88
N ASN A 44 2.77 -2.86 9.17
CA ASN A 44 1.45 -3.13 9.73
C ASN A 44 1.02 -1.99 10.65
N ALA A 45 -0.16 -1.43 10.37
CA ALA A 45 -0.78 -0.41 11.20
C ALA A 45 -2.30 -0.62 11.32
N VAL A 46 -2.86 -0.34 12.49
CA VAL A 46 -4.29 -0.48 12.77
C VAL A 46 -4.84 0.84 13.29
N TYR A 47 -5.83 1.39 12.60
CA TYR A 47 -6.60 2.54 13.08
C TYR A 47 -7.82 2.07 13.86
N ARG A 48 -8.02 2.65 15.05
CA ARG A 48 -9.17 2.37 15.94
C ARG A 48 -9.88 3.67 16.29
N ARG A 49 -11.21 3.68 16.17
CA ARG A 49 -12.06 4.79 16.61
C ARG A 49 -13.51 4.33 16.76
N ASP A 50 -14.16 4.63 17.87
CA ASP A 50 -15.63 4.52 18.03
C ASP A 50 -16.24 3.20 17.51
N GLY A 51 -15.68 2.05 17.91
CA GLY A 51 -16.16 0.73 17.46
C GLY A 51 -15.72 0.31 16.04
N MET A 52 -14.95 1.15 15.34
CA MET A 52 -14.29 0.86 14.08
C MET A 52 -12.82 0.47 14.29
N GLU A 53 -12.39 -0.58 13.61
CA GLU A 53 -11.00 -1.01 13.50
C GLU A 53 -10.66 -1.28 12.03
N ILE A 54 -9.63 -0.63 11.51
CA ILE A 54 -9.18 -0.77 10.12
C ILE A 54 -7.69 -1.11 10.12
N ALA A 55 -7.35 -2.28 9.57
CA ALA A 55 -5.97 -2.74 9.47
C ALA A 55 -5.40 -2.49 8.06
N TRP A 56 -4.16 -2.03 8.04
CA TRP A 56 -3.38 -1.76 6.84
C TRP A 56 -2.10 -2.57 6.84
N GLU A 57 -1.75 -3.08 5.67
CA GLU A 57 -0.47 -3.74 5.42
C GLU A 57 0.15 -3.17 4.13
N VAL A 58 1.42 -2.80 4.19
CA VAL A 58 2.17 -2.45 2.98
C VAL A 58 2.65 -3.72 2.29
N ARG A 59 2.14 -3.99 1.09
CA ARG A 59 2.56 -5.08 0.21
C ARG A 59 2.99 -4.53 -1.15
N ASP A 60 4.12 -4.99 -1.66
CA ASP A 60 4.67 -4.55 -2.96
C ASP A 60 4.72 -3.01 -3.08
N ARG A 61 5.13 -2.33 -2.00
CA ARG A 61 5.20 -0.87 -1.89
C ARG A 61 3.87 -0.13 -1.91
N VAL A 62 2.76 -0.86 -1.76
CA VAL A 62 1.40 -0.32 -1.79
C VAL A 62 0.71 -0.58 -0.44
N PRO A 63 0.08 0.43 0.17
CA PRO A 63 -0.71 0.23 1.38
C PRO A 63 -2.06 -0.41 1.03
N LEU A 64 -2.32 -1.59 1.57
CA LEU A 64 -3.56 -2.34 1.35
C LEU A 64 -4.37 -2.41 2.65
N CYS A 65 -5.67 -2.15 2.54
CA CYS A 65 -6.59 -2.42 3.63
C CYS A 65 -6.82 -3.93 3.71
N THR A 66 -6.44 -4.55 4.83
CA THR A 66 -6.52 -6.01 5.02
C THR A 66 -7.72 -6.42 5.87
N SER A 67 -8.24 -5.52 6.70
CA SER A 67 -9.42 -5.78 7.53
C SER A 67 -10.18 -4.49 7.84
N VAL A 68 -11.51 -4.59 7.87
CA VAL A 68 -12.41 -3.56 8.38
C VAL A 68 -13.39 -4.25 9.33
N VAL A 69 -13.36 -3.87 10.60
CA VAL A 69 -14.29 -4.36 11.63
C VAL A 69 -15.10 -3.18 12.12
N LEU A 70 -16.43 -3.32 12.10
CA LEU A 70 -17.37 -2.32 12.59
C LEU A 70 -18.25 -2.97 13.63
N ARG A 71 -18.38 -2.31 14.78
CA ARG A 71 -19.27 -2.71 15.87
C ARG A 71 -20.28 -1.61 16.09
N ALA A 72 -21.57 -1.96 16.02
CA ALA A 72 -22.64 -1.06 16.38
C ALA A 72 -22.75 -0.95 17.90
N ASP A 73 -23.20 0.21 18.37
CA ASP A 73 -23.83 0.32 19.68
C ASP A 73 -25.32 -0.09 19.59
N ASP A 74 -26.09 0.22 20.63
CA ASP A 74 -27.53 -0.07 20.70
C ASP A 74 -28.34 0.59 19.57
N SER A 75 -27.80 1.60 18.89
CA SER A 75 -28.48 2.29 17.79
C SER A 75 -28.39 1.55 16.45
N GLY A 76 -27.51 0.54 16.33
CA GLY A 76 -27.28 -0.22 15.12
C GLY A 76 -26.47 0.56 14.05
N LEU A 77 -25.87 -0.17 13.10
CA LEU A 77 -25.21 0.45 11.93
C LEU A 77 -26.20 0.59 10.77
N ARG A 78 -26.30 1.78 10.18
CA ARG A 78 -27.08 2.01 8.96
C ARG A 78 -26.16 2.05 7.75
N THR A 79 -26.71 1.78 6.57
CA THR A 79 -25.97 1.84 5.30
C THR A 79 -25.29 3.18 5.06
N LYS A 80 -25.91 4.30 5.47
CA LYS A 80 -25.30 5.63 5.35
C LYS A 80 -24.03 5.79 6.19
N ASP A 81 -23.92 5.07 7.31
CA ASP A 81 -22.76 5.12 8.20
C ASP A 81 -21.59 4.36 7.56
N LEU A 82 -21.88 3.27 6.84
CA LEU A 82 -20.88 2.56 6.03
C LEU A 82 -20.33 3.42 4.90
N HIS A 83 -21.20 4.19 4.22
CA HIS A 83 -20.77 5.12 3.16
C HIS A 83 -19.95 6.30 3.67
N ALA A 84 -20.08 6.66 4.94
CA ALA A 84 -19.28 7.72 5.56
C ALA A 84 -17.82 7.28 5.79
N ILE A 85 -17.54 5.97 5.82
CA ILE A 85 -16.20 5.43 6.00
C ILE A 85 -15.45 5.51 4.66
N ARG A 86 -14.61 6.54 4.54
CA ARG A 86 -13.76 6.75 3.37
C ARG A 86 -12.39 6.15 3.66
N LEU A 87 -12.16 4.92 3.20
CA LEU A 87 -10.91 4.19 3.46
C LEU A 87 -9.66 4.93 2.97
N ASP A 88 -9.75 5.70 1.88
CA ASP A 88 -8.64 6.55 1.43
C ASP A 88 -8.30 7.64 2.46
N ASP A 89 -9.29 8.28 3.07
CA ASP A 89 -9.08 9.30 4.10
C ASP A 89 -8.46 8.67 5.36
N VAL A 90 -8.93 7.49 5.77
CA VAL A 90 -8.35 6.76 6.92
C VAL A 90 -6.92 6.33 6.64
N ARG A 91 -6.62 5.85 5.42
CA ARG A 91 -5.25 5.52 5.00
C ARG A 91 -4.32 6.71 5.15
N GLU A 92 -4.73 7.88 4.67
CA GLU A 92 -3.93 9.11 4.79
C GLU A 92 -3.66 9.45 6.25
N ILE A 93 -4.69 9.39 7.12
CA ILE A 93 -4.56 9.62 8.56
C ILE A 93 -3.55 8.64 9.19
N VAL A 94 -3.64 7.35 8.84
CA VAL A 94 -2.74 6.32 9.37
C VAL A 94 -1.29 6.62 9.02
N TYR A 95 -0.98 6.85 7.74
CA TYR A 95 0.40 7.03 7.32
C TYR A 95 0.95 8.43 7.63
N GLU A 96 0.09 9.44 7.79
CA GLU A 96 0.47 10.72 8.40
C GLU A 96 0.89 10.54 9.86
N ALA A 97 0.22 9.65 10.60
CA ALA A 97 0.57 9.38 12.00
C ALA A 97 1.80 8.48 12.15
N VAL A 98 1.92 7.43 11.33
CA VAL A 98 3.06 6.50 11.33
C VAL A 98 4.35 7.22 10.92
N GLY A 99 4.24 8.22 10.05
CA GLY A 99 5.37 8.87 9.41
C GLY A 99 5.88 8.06 8.21
N ILE A 100 6.52 8.74 7.26
CA ILE A 100 7.24 8.11 6.15
C ILE A 100 8.66 8.64 6.16
N GLY A 101 9.61 7.75 6.44
CA GLY A 101 11.04 8.04 6.37
C GLY A 101 11.53 8.01 4.93
N VAL A 102 12.34 8.99 4.55
CA VAL A 102 13.03 9.05 3.26
C VAL A 102 14.50 9.38 3.48
N SER A 103 15.35 8.90 2.57
CA SER A 103 16.79 9.18 2.59
C SER A 103 17.18 9.99 1.37
N ASN A 104 18.02 11.02 1.54
CA ASN A 104 18.60 11.74 0.41
C ASN A 104 19.83 11.01 -0.16
N SER A 105 20.43 11.55 -1.23
CA SER A 105 21.64 10.98 -1.85
C SER A 105 22.88 11.00 -0.96
N ASP A 106 22.87 11.85 0.06
CA ASP A 106 23.97 12.03 1.00
C ASP A 106 23.83 11.09 2.22
N GLY A 107 22.71 10.35 2.30
CA GLY A 107 22.42 9.39 3.36
C GLY A 107 21.67 9.97 4.56
N ASP A 108 21.27 11.24 4.53
CA ASP A 108 20.47 11.84 5.60
C ASP A 108 19.05 11.31 5.56
N GLU A 109 18.55 10.88 6.72
CA GLU A 109 17.18 10.43 6.92
C GLU A 109 16.31 11.57 7.44
N PHE A 110 15.15 11.75 6.82
CA PHE A 110 14.15 12.70 7.28
C PHE A 110 12.74 12.14 7.10
N GLU A 111 11.81 12.68 7.88
CA GLU A 111 10.39 12.34 7.77
C GLU A 111 9.70 13.30 6.80
N LEU A 112 8.84 12.77 5.94
CA LEU A 112 8.02 13.57 5.04
C LEU A 112 7.03 14.44 5.82
N THR A 113 6.78 15.65 5.31
CA THR A 113 5.70 16.50 5.85
C THR A 113 4.33 15.86 5.59
N PRO A 114 3.27 16.22 6.33
CA PRO A 114 1.92 15.69 6.10
C PRO A 114 1.43 15.78 4.64
N ALA A 115 1.74 16.89 3.96
CA ALA A 115 1.37 17.09 2.57
C ALA A 115 2.13 16.15 1.62
N GLU A 116 3.41 15.90 1.89
CA GLU A 116 4.25 14.98 1.13
C GLU A 116 3.87 13.53 1.40
N THR A 117 3.59 13.17 2.65
CA THR A 117 3.07 11.86 3.04
C THR A 117 1.78 11.53 2.30
N ARG A 118 0.80 12.45 2.31
CA ARG A 118 -0.44 12.29 1.53
C ARG A 118 -0.15 12.03 0.05
N LYS A 119 0.75 12.82 -0.54
CA LYS A 119 1.14 12.67 -1.95
C LYS A 119 1.79 11.32 -2.22
N ALA A 120 2.73 10.90 -1.36
CA ALA A 120 3.46 9.64 -1.48
C ALA A 120 2.52 8.44 -1.36
N VAL A 121 1.65 8.42 -0.35
CA VAL A 121 0.65 7.37 -0.12
C VAL A 121 -0.34 7.28 -1.29
N ASN A 122 -0.87 8.40 -1.75
CA ASN A 122 -1.79 8.41 -2.89
C ASN A 122 -1.10 8.01 -4.19
N HIS A 123 0.17 8.39 -4.39
CA HIS A 123 0.94 7.93 -5.53
C HIS A 123 1.19 6.42 -5.46
N ALA A 124 1.58 5.89 -4.30
CA ALA A 124 1.77 4.46 -4.07
C ALA A 124 0.46 3.67 -4.30
N ALA A 125 -0.66 4.13 -3.77
CA ALA A 125 -1.97 3.50 -3.93
C ALA A 125 -2.52 3.60 -5.36
N SER A 126 -2.27 4.71 -6.06
CA SER A 126 -2.77 4.94 -7.42
C SER A 126 -1.90 4.31 -8.51
N ARG A 127 -0.65 3.95 -8.20
CA ARG A 127 0.13 3.05 -9.06
C ARG A 127 -0.67 1.75 -9.14
N ARG A 128 -1.40 1.56 -10.24
CA ARG A 128 -1.73 0.22 -10.74
C ARG A 128 -0.39 -0.45 -10.96
N THR A 129 0.13 -1.15 -9.96
CA THR A 129 1.42 -1.80 -10.03
C THR A 129 1.37 -2.69 -11.25
N MET A 130 2.20 -2.34 -12.21
CA MET A 130 2.43 -3.15 -13.38
C MET A 130 3.33 -4.28 -12.89
N THR A 131 2.71 -5.24 -12.22
CA THR A 131 3.40 -6.38 -11.61
C THR A 131 4.09 -7.19 -12.70
N ASP A 132 5.11 -7.95 -12.30
CA ASP A 132 5.80 -8.90 -13.18
C ASP A 132 4.82 -9.82 -13.91
N GLU A 133 3.82 -10.33 -13.21
CA GLU A 133 2.75 -11.15 -13.79
C GLU A 133 1.97 -10.38 -14.86
N ARG A 134 1.59 -9.12 -14.59
CA ARG A 134 0.91 -8.27 -15.57
C ARG A 134 1.79 -7.99 -16.78
N LEU A 135 3.09 -7.76 -16.60
CA LEU A 135 4.04 -7.55 -17.70
C LEU A 135 4.20 -8.80 -18.57
N ARG A 136 4.31 -9.99 -17.95
CA ARG A 136 4.31 -11.27 -18.66
C ARG A 136 3.03 -11.45 -19.47
N ARG A 137 1.88 -11.09 -18.89
CA ARG A 137 0.59 -11.14 -19.57
C ARG A 137 0.51 -10.15 -20.73
N VAL A 138 1.02 -8.92 -20.58
CA VAL A 138 1.15 -7.95 -21.67
C VAL A 138 2.00 -8.54 -22.80
N ALA A 139 3.15 -9.13 -22.47
CA ALA A 139 4.05 -9.72 -23.45
C ALA A 139 3.39 -10.90 -24.19
N ASP A 140 2.69 -11.78 -23.48
CA ASP A 140 1.97 -12.91 -24.07
C ASP A 140 0.88 -12.45 -25.06
N ILE A 141 0.05 -11.49 -24.68
CA ILE A 141 -0.98 -10.90 -25.55
C ILE A 141 -0.33 -10.24 -26.76
N HIS A 142 0.74 -9.48 -26.56
CA HIS A 142 1.46 -8.80 -27.63
C HIS A 142 2.04 -9.79 -28.66
N ARG A 143 2.59 -10.93 -28.22
CA ARG A 143 3.14 -11.97 -29.12
C ARG A 143 2.05 -12.73 -29.88
N LYS A 144 0.91 -13.01 -29.23
CA LYS A 144 -0.22 -13.74 -29.84
C LYS A 144 -1.04 -12.90 -30.82
N ALA A 145 -0.99 -11.58 -30.69
CA ALA A 145 -1.74 -10.68 -31.54
C ALA A 145 -1.09 -10.53 -32.95
N PRO A 146 -1.91 -10.43 -34.02
CA PRO A 146 -1.42 -10.12 -35.36
C PRO A 146 -0.62 -8.82 -35.40
N GLU A 147 0.34 -8.76 -36.34
CA GLU A 147 1.10 -7.54 -36.60
C GLU A 147 0.16 -6.37 -36.96
N GLY A 148 0.48 -5.16 -36.47
CA GLY A 148 -0.41 -3.99 -36.59
C GLY A 148 -1.60 -3.96 -35.61
N ARG A 149 -1.92 -5.05 -34.90
CA ARG A 149 -3.03 -5.10 -33.92
C ARG A 149 -2.59 -5.27 -32.47
N ARG A 150 -1.28 -5.41 -32.20
CA ARG A 150 -0.73 -5.71 -30.87
C ARG A 150 -1.13 -4.71 -29.79
N THR A 151 -1.03 -3.40 -30.07
CA THR A 151 -1.44 -2.34 -29.13
C THR A 151 -2.94 -2.39 -28.84
N ALA A 152 -3.77 -2.61 -29.87
CA ALA A 152 -5.21 -2.72 -29.71
C ALA A 152 -5.61 -3.96 -28.87
N ALA A 153 -4.90 -5.08 -29.04
CA ALA A 153 -5.11 -6.30 -28.27
C ALA A 153 -4.77 -6.10 -26.78
N VAL A 154 -3.63 -5.48 -26.47
CA VAL A 154 -3.26 -5.13 -25.08
C VAL A 154 -4.27 -4.15 -24.48
N ARG A 155 -4.71 -3.14 -25.24
CA ARG A 155 -5.72 -2.18 -24.80
C ARG A 155 -7.02 -2.88 -24.39
N ALA A 156 -7.53 -3.77 -25.25
CA ALA A 156 -8.76 -4.51 -25.02
C ALA A 156 -8.64 -5.44 -23.80
N ALA A 157 -7.54 -6.19 -23.71
CA ALA A 157 -7.33 -7.17 -22.65
C ALA A 157 -7.21 -6.54 -21.25
N PHE A 158 -6.66 -5.33 -21.14
CA PHE A 158 -6.48 -4.63 -19.86
C PHE A 158 -7.56 -3.57 -19.61
N ASN A 159 -8.50 -3.36 -20.54
CA ASN A 159 -9.51 -2.30 -20.50
C ASN A 159 -8.91 -0.93 -20.13
N VAL A 160 -7.87 -0.53 -20.88
CA VAL A 160 -7.15 0.74 -20.64
C VAL A 160 -7.34 1.72 -21.80
N HIS A 161 -7.06 2.99 -21.53
CA HIS A 161 -7.07 4.02 -22.57
C HIS A 161 -6.00 3.77 -23.64
N GLU A 162 -6.22 4.27 -24.85
CA GLU A 162 -5.32 4.13 -26.01
C GLU A 162 -3.88 4.55 -25.72
N ARG A 163 -3.66 5.62 -24.96
CA ARG A 163 -2.33 6.10 -24.53
C ARG A 163 -1.63 5.20 -23.51
N THR A 164 -2.36 4.33 -22.83
CA THR A 164 -1.83 3.50 -21.74
C THR A 164 -1.27 2.18 -22.26
N ALA A 165 -1.88 1.58 -23.29
CA ALA A 165 -1.42 0.32 -23.85
C ALA A 165 0.04 0.39 -24.41
N PRO A 166 0.46 1.44 -25.14
CA PRO A 166 1.85 1.61 -25.54
C PRO A 166 2.82 1.67 -24.35
N ARG A 167 2.43 2.34 -23.25
CA ARG A 167 3.27 2.42 -22.04
C ARG A 167 3.46 1.06 -21.39
N TYR A 168 2.44 0.22 -21.39
CA TYR A 168 2.52 -1.15 -20.88
C TYR A 168 3.46 -2.01 -21.74
N ILE A 169 3.38 -1.87 -23.06
CA ILE A 169 4.27 -2.56 -24.00
C ILE A 169 5.71 -2.08 -23.84
N ALA A 170 5.95 -0.77 -23.75
CA ALA A 170 7.28 -0.20 -23.52
C ALA A 170 7.88 -0.76 -22.23
N LYS A 171 7.12 -0.73 -21.12
CA LYS A 171 7.59 -1.28 -19.85
C LYS A 171 7.88 -2.79 -19.93
N ALA A 172 7.07 -3.57 -20.66
CA ALA A 172 7.37 -4.98 -20.88
C ALA A 172 8.62 -5.23 -21.75
N LYS A 173 9.01 -4.29 -22.61
CA LYS A 173 10.29 -4.33 -23.33
C LYS A 173 11.47 -3.98 -22.42
N ASP A 174 11.33 -2.92 -21.64
CA ASP A 174 12.36 -2.45 -20.71
C ASP A 174 12.73 -3.54 -19.69
N GLU A 175 11.73 -4.30 -19.23
CA GLU A 175 11.86 -5.41 -18.28
C GLU A 175 12.20 -6.76 -18.96
N GLY A 176 12.52 -6.76 -20.26
CA GLY A 176 13.01 -7.94 -20.99
C GLY A 176 11.95 -8.99 -21.36
N TYR A 177 10.67 -8.76 -21.05
CA TYR A 177 9.58 -9.67 -21.41
C TYR A 177 9.23 -9.63 -22.90
N LEU A 178 9.57 -8.56 -23.61
CA LEU A 178 9.44 -8.44 -25.06
C LEU A 178 10.79 -8.12 -25.68
N ARG A 179 11.20 -8.89 -26.69
CA ARG A 179 12.35 -8.52 -27.53
C ARG A 179 11.88 -7.55 -28.60
N GLY A 180 12.68 -6.49 -28.79
CA GLY A 180 12.45 -5.41 -29.76
C GLY A 180 12.34 -5.92 -31.18
#